data_AF-X6MDF5-F1
#
_entry.id   AF-X6MDF5-F1
#
_cell.length_a   1.000
_cell.length_b   1.000
_cell.length_c   1.000
_cell.angle_alpha   90.00
_cell.angle_beta   90.00
_cell.angle_gamma   90.00
#
_symmetry.space_group_name_H-M   'P 1'
#
loop_
_entity.id
_entity.type
_entity.pdbx_description
1 polymer ?
#
loop_
_entity_poly.entity_id
_entity_poly.type
_entity_poly.pdbx_seq_one_letter_code
_entity_poly.pdbx_strand_id
1 'polypeptide(L)'
;MKKAEQFNLIVSEDKDFFDKQSKTHHRFHNIKLYVPKHDVYIEMQATLKNFTTLEGYTVIENPKLSHLFYEHIRAWKPNNSSKEEELKQASDETLTKINDIICEWIDEKEIKKIANRYRPHSKIQILKPPQLKEINDEEINAKNDNKLKLTKFVYDQLCKFNPVKMKGQAIYVILFEYFKKHIMGELNPASCADVISILKESRRQELEEDTTMLQALETYIPLHANNYSYTDSDDNKNSNAHDCHQHIVNLLTEEEKSVVQMQQQVIVLQGKSGSGKKETLWESHVNGSITSIPIYISLPKCYNELNEKQVIIQALQMKQISKEIIDVVRENISFVLILDGFDEIFDKYNKNSKERYFYDRFNLNEWNAKVIVTCRSHVLNDEDIKHVLIGSKNITTTSMIYLWPFSKDQMNGYIDKFVKMNKNK
;
A
#
# COMPACT_ATOMS: atom_id res chain seq x y z
N MET A 1 38.78 -35.03 10.86
CA MET A 1 38.93 -36.36 10.23
C MET A 1 40.34 -36.92 10.31
N LYS A 2 41.39 -36.28 9.77
CA LYS A 2 42.78 -36.81 9.74
C LYS A 2 43.44 -37.18 11.09
N LYS A 3 42.80 -36.88 12.22
CA LYS A 3 43.26 -37.22 13.58
C LYS A 3 42.28 -38.10 14.37
N ALA A 4 41.19 -38.58 13.75
CA ALA A 4 40.14 -39.34 14.46
C ALA A 4 40.69 -40.63 15.09
N GLU A 5 41.64 -41.29 14.41
CA GLU A 5 42.36 -42.46 14.92
C GLU A 5 43.14 -42.16 16.21
N GLN A 6 43.66 -40.93 16.39
CA GLN A 6 44.38 -40.53 17.61
C GLN A 6 43.48 -40.53 18.86
N PHE A 7 42.15 -40.55 18.67
CA PHE A 7 41.15 -40.57 19.73
C PHE A 7 40.34 -41.88 19.76
N ASN A 8 40.79 -42.93 19.05
CA ASN A 8 40.06 -44.21 18.87
C ASN A 8 38.66 -44.03 18.24
N LEU A 9 38.48 -43.06 17.35
CA LEU A 9 37.22 -42.80 16.67
C LEU A 9 37.29 -43.30 15.23
N ILE A 10 36.27 -44.06 14.81
CA ILE A 10 36.12 -44.52 13.42
C ILE A 10 35.16 -43.57 12.70
N VAL A 11 35.61 -42.96 11.60
CA VAL A 11 34.80 -42.05 10.78
C VAL A 11 34.11 -42.83 9.67
N SER A 12 32.80 -42.67 9.50
CA SER A 12 32.08 -43.30 8.38
C SER A 12 32.55 -42.74 7.03
N GLU A 13 32.78 -43.63 6.05
CA GLU A 13 33.33 -43.32 4.72
C GLU A 13 32.29 -42.78 3.73
N ASP A 14 31.33 -41.95 4.16
CA ASP A 14 30.39 -41.32 3.23
C ASP A 14 31.12 -40.23 2.42
N LYS A 15 31.77 -40.69 1.33
CA LYS A 15 32.49 -39.93 0.32
C LYS A 15 31.52 -39.09 -0.51
N ASP A 16 31.90 -37.83 -0.74
CA ASP A 16 31.25 -36.84 -1.61
C ASP A 16 29.83 -36.40 -1.26
N PHE A 17 29.73 -35.37 -0.41
CA PHE A 17 28.49 -34.61 -0.20
C PHE A 17 28.63 -33.09 -0.40
N PHE A 18 29.83 -32.56 -0.65
CA PHE A 18 29.98 -31.12 -0.92
C PHE A 18 29.59 -30.75 -2.36
N ASP A 19 29.87 -31.62 -3.33
CA ASP A 19 29.65 -31.35 -4.76
C ASP A 19 28.30 -31.86 -5.28
N LYS A 20 27.56 -32.63 -4.47
CA LYS A 20 26.21 -33.09 -4.80
C LYS A 20 25.17 -32.22 -4.12
N GLN A 21 24.16 -31.81 -4.88
CA GLN A 21 23.03 -31.04 -4.34
C GLN A 21 22.28 -31.89 -3.30
N SER A 22 22.32 -31.49 -2.04
CA SER A 22 21.55 -32.15 -0.98
C SER A 22 20.05 -31.97 -1.25
N LYS A 23 19.25 -33.02 -1.09
CA LYS A 23 17.77 -32.92 -1.14
C LYS A 23 17.21 -31.98 -0.07
N THR A 24 17.95 -31.75 1.02
CA THR A 24 17.59 -30.81 2.09
C THR A 24 18.29 -29.46 1.92
N HIS A 25 19.00 -29.22 0.81
CA HIS A 25 19.61 -27.95 0.40
C HIS A 25 20.60 -27.31 1.39
N HIS A 26 21.08 -28.08 2.36
CA HIS A 26 22.10 -27.63 3.28
C HIS A 26 23.42 -28.40 3.06
N ARG A 27 24.54 -27.67 2.98
CA ARG A 27 25.89 -28.26 3.00
C ARG A 27 26.24 -28.70 4.43
N PHE A 28 25.62 -29.78 4.88
CA PHE A 28 25.95 -30.46 6.13
C PHE A 28 26.65 -31.79 5.83
N HIS A 29 27.69 -32.09 6.61
CA HIS A 29 28.26 -33.42 6.73
C HIS A 29 27.72 -34.04 8.01
N ASN A 30 27.01 -35.15 7.88
CA ASN A 30 26.76 -36.03 9.02
C ASN A 30 28.03 -36.85 9.22
N ILE A 31 28.82 -36.48 10.22
CA ILE A 31 29.98 -37.23 10.66
C ILE A 31 29.48 -38.18 11.74
N LYS A 32 29.37 -39.47 11.41
CA LYS A 32 29.13 -40.52 12.40
C LYS A 32 30.48 -41.04 12.89
N LEU A 33 30.66 -40.98 14.20
CA LEU A 33 31.83 -41.45 14.91
C LEU A 33 31.41 -42.60 15.81
N TYR A 34 32.03 -43.77 15.65
CA TYR A 34 31.87 -44.85 16.60
C TYR A 34 32.97 -44.77 17.66
N VAL A 35 32.61 -44.94 18.92
CA VAL A 35 33.51 -44.96 20.08
C VAL A 35 33.55 -46.39 20.64
N PRO A 36 34.47 -47.26 20.17
CA PRO A 36 34.43 -48.70 20.49
C PRO A 36 34.53 -49.00 21.98
N LYS A 37 35.29 -48.18 22.72
CA LYS A 37 35.50 -48.36 24.16
C LYS A 37 34.21 -48.23 24.98
N HIS A 38 33.24 -47.47 24.48
CA HIS A 38 31.99 -47.18 25.19
C HIS A 38 30.76 -47.75 24.47
N ASP A 39 30.96 -48.35 23.29
CA ASP A 39 29.89 -48.83 22.42
C ASP A 39 28.83 -47.75 22.11
N VAL A 40 29.30 -46.52 21.82
CA VAL A 40 28.44 -45.36 21.52
C VAL A 40 28.68 -44.86 20.11
N TYR A 41 27.61 -44.47 19.42
CA TYR A 41 27.66 -43.71 18.18
C TYR A 41 27.42 -42.22 18.48
N ILE A 42 28.30 -41.37 17.99
CA ILE A 42 28.14 -39.91 18.00
C ILE A 42 27.85 -39.48 16.55
N GLU A 43 26.70 -38.87 16.33
CA GLU A 43 26.39 -38.20 15.06
C GLU A 43 26.62 -36.70 15.23
N MET A 44 27.50 -36.13 14.40
CA MET A 44 27.83 -34.72 14.39
C MET A 44 27.46 -34.13 13.04
N GLN A 45 26.76 -32.99 13.04
CA GLN A 45 26.54 -32.22 11.83
C GLN A 45 27.61 -31.12 11.71
N ALA A 46 28.41 -31.19 10.64
CA ALA A 46 29.42 -30.17 10.33
C ALA A 46 29.01 -29.38 9.08
N THR A 47 29.14 -28.06 9.13
CA THR A 47 28.92 -27.18 7.97
C THR A 47 30.02 -26.13 7.92
N LEU A 48 30.26 -25.58 6.73
CA LEU A 48 31.20 -24.47 6.60
C LEU A 48 30.59 -23.23 7.26
N LYS A 49 31.45 -22.42 7.89
CA LYS A 49 31.05 -21.18 8.59
C LYS A 49 30.20 -20.26 7.70
N ASN A 50 30.46 -20.23 6.40
CA ASN A 50 29.73 -19.41 5.44
C ASN A 50 28.28 -19.91 5.18
N PHE A 51 27.98 -21.16 5.51
CA PHE A 51 26.71 -21.83 5.23
C PHE A 51 25.95 -22.23 6.51
N THR A 52 26.52 -21.97 7.69
CA THR A 52 25.87 -22.30 8.95
C THR A 52 24.71 -21.36 9.25
N THR A 53 23.66 -21.89 9.88
CA THR A 53 22.55 -21.14 10.46
C THR A 53 22.72 -20.95 11.98
N LEU A 54 23.86 -21.35 12.53
CA LEU A 54 24.16 -21.19 13.95
C LEU A 54 24.45 -19.72 14.28
N GLU A 55 23.66 -19.20 15.22
CA GLU A 55 23.78 -17.84 15.73
C GLU A 55 25.19 -17.61 16.31
N GLY A 56 25.79 -16.47 15.99
CA GLY A 56 27.17 -16.13 16.38
C GLY A 56 28.28 -16.65 15.44
N TYR A 57 27.99 -17.62 14.57
CA TYR A 57 28.98 -18.20 13.65
C TYR A 57 28.66 -17.98 12.17
N THR A 58 27.42 -17.63 11.83
CA THR A 58 26.96 -17.40 10.47
C THR A 58 27.33 -16.02 9.91
N VAL A 59 27.58 -15.97 8.59
CA VAL A 59 27.76 -14.72 7.83
C VAL A 59 26.39 -14.15 7.38
N ILE A 60 25.36 -14.98 7.40
CA ILE A 60 24.03 -14.74 6.83
C ILE A 60 23.16 -14.01 7.86
N GLU A 61 22.47 -12.96 7.42
CA GLU A 61 21.53 -12.25 8.30
C GLU A 61 20.29 -13.10 8.54
N ASN A 62 19.77 -13.07 9.78
CA ASN A 62 18.63 -13.87 10.21
C ASN A 62 18.78 -15.37 9.86
N PRO A 63 19.82 -16.03 10.40
CA PRO A 63 20.19 -17.38 10.02
C PRO A 63 19.11 -18.43 10.35
N LYS A 64 18.20 -18.13 11.29
CA LYS A 64 17.10 -19.03 11.68
C LYS A 64 15.95 -19.03 10.67
N LEU A 65 15.86 -18.04 9.77
CA LEU A 65 14.72 -17.87 8.86
C LEU A 65 14.46 -19.12 8.00
N SER A 66 15.49 -19.61 7.29
CA SER A 66 15.35 -20.80 6.43
C SER A 66 14.92 -22.03 7.24
N HIS A 67 15.50 -22.20 8.42
CA HIS A 67 15.19 -23.33 9.29
C HIS A 67 13.75 -23.27 9.82
N LEU A 68 13.32 -22.13 10.36
CA LEU A 68 11.95 -21.94 10.84
C LEU A 68 10.92 -22.09 9.71
N PHE A 69 11.24 -21.58 8.52
CA PHE A 69 10.39 -21.76 7.35
C PHE A 69 10.26 -23.24 6.97
N TYR A 70 11.38 -23.98 6.98
CA TYR A 70 11.37 -25.43 6.78
C TYR A 70 10.55 -26.17 7.84
N GLU A 71 10.62 -25.80 9.12
CA GLU A 71 9.83 -26.43 10.18
C GLU A 71 8.33 -26.29 9.94
N HIS A 72 7.88 -25.09 9.53
CA HIS A 72 6.48 -24.87 9.16
C HIS A 72 6.04 -25.73 7.97
N ILE A 73 6.90 -25.88 6.95
CA ILE A 73 6.57 -26.65 5.74
C ILE A 73 6.61 -28.16 6.00
N ARG A 74 7.61 -28.65 6.75
CA ARG A 74 7.81 -30.09 7.02
C ARG A 74 6.68 -30.67 7.86
N ALA A 75 6.20 -29.92 8.85
CA ALA A 75 5.10 -30.36 9.71
C ALA A 75 3.75 -30.40 8.97
N TRP A 76 3.65 -29.73 7.82
CA TRP A 76 2.40 -29.58 7.09
C TRP A 76 2.09 -30.79 6.20
N LYS A 77 1.01 -31.52 6.54
CA LYS A 77 0.35 -32.49 5.66
C LYS A 77 -0.88 -31.84 5.02
N PRO A 78 -0.93 -31.63 3.69
CA PRO A 78 -2.08 -31.01 3.03
C PRO A 78 -3.27 -31.99 3.03
N ASN A 79 -4.49 -31.48 3.15
CA ASN A 79 -5.70 -32.30 3.27
C ASN A 79 -6.33 -32.64 1.91
N ASN A 80 -5.52 -32.92 0.87
CA ASN A 80 -5.94 -33.22 -0.52
C ASN A 80 -6.76 -32.12 -1.23
N SER A 81 -6.71 -30.86 -0.76
CA SER A 81 -7.24 -29.75 -1.55
C SER A 81 -6.16 -29.23 -2.50
N SER A 82 -6.49 -29.09 -3.80
CA SER A 82 -5.51 -28.68 -4.82
C SER A 82 -4.78 -27.38 -4.45
N LYS A 83 -5.48 -26.43 -3.84
CA LYS A 83 -4.93 -25.15 -3.39
C LYS A 83 -3.91 -25.28 -2.25
N GLU A 84 -4.09 -26.22 -1.33
CA GLU A 84 -3.12 -26.45 -0.25
C GLU A 84 -1.87 -27.14 -0.76
N GLU A 85 -2.01 -28.08 -1.69
CA GLU A 85 -0.89 -28.76 -2.34
C GLU A 85 -0.04 -27.77 -3.16
N GLU A 86 -0.69 -26.90 -3.94
CA GLU A 86 -0.02 -25.82 -4.68
C GLU A 86 0.75 -24.89 -3.74
N LEU A 87 0.14 -24.48 -2.62
CA LEU A 87 0.80 -23.60 -1.65
C LEU A 87 1.98 -24.30 -0.97
N LYS A 88 1.85 -25.57 -0.61
CA LYS A 88 2.95 -26.36 -0.04
C LYS A 88 4.10 -26.48 -1.03
N GLN A 89 3.82 -26.86 -2.28
CA GLN A 89 4.83 -26.96 -3.34
C GLN A 89 5.55 -25.62 -3.55
N ALA A 90 4.79 -24.52 -3.65
CA ALA A 90 5.38 -23.18 -3.77
C ALA A 90 6.27 -22.81 -2.56
N SER A 91 5.93 -23.32 -1.37
CA SER A 91 6.73 -23.12 -0.16
C SER A 91 8.05 -23.90 -0.22
N ASP A 92 8.00 -25.15 -0.67
CA ASP A 92 9.20 -25.99 -0.89
C ASP A 92 10.12 -25.39 -1.97
N GLU A 93 9.56 -24.88 -3.06
CA GLU A 93 10.30 -24.16 -4.10
C GLU A 93 10.93 -22.87 -3.57
N THR A 94 10.19 -22.11 -2.75
CA THR A 94 10.69 -20.87 -2.14
C THR A 94 11.84 -21.17 -1.17
N LEU A 95 11.69 -22.20 -0.34
CA LEU A 95 12.74 -22.65 0.57
C LEU A 95 13.99 -23.08 -0.20
N THR A 96 13.81 -23.79 -1.31
CA THR A 96 14.90 -24.19 -2.21
C THR A 96 15.69 -22.96 -2.68
N LYS A 97 15.00 -21.96 -3.23
CA LYS A 97 15.66 -20.72 -3.69
C LYS A 97 16.36 -19.94 -2.57
N ILE A 98 15.78 -19.90 -1.37
CA ILE A 98 16.42 -19.30 -0.19
C ILE A 98 17.73 -20.05 0.12
N ASN A 99 17.68 -21.38 0.12
CA ASN A 99 18.87 -22.19 0.38
C ASN A 99 19.91 -22.10 -0.73
N ASP A 100 19.51 -21.89 -1.98
CA ASP A 100 20.42 -21.65 -3.10
C ASP A 100 21.22 -20.35 -2.91
N ILE A 101 20.60 -19.28 -2.38
CA ILE A 101 21.30 -18.05 -1.98
C ILE A 101 22.25 -18.31 -0.81
N ILE A 102 21.77 -18.98 0.24
CA ILE A 102 22.54 -19.26 1.46
C ILE A 102 23.80 -20.05 1.10
N CYS A 103 23.63 -21.15 0.37
CA CYS A 103 24.68 -22.10 0.01
C CYS A 103 25.49 -21.70 -1.24
N GLU A 104 25.18 -20.56 -1.87
CA GLU A 104 25.86 -20.07 -3.08
C GLU A 104 25.78 -21.06 -4.25
N TRP A 105 24.62 -21.72 -4.41
CA TRP A 105 24.33 -22.54 -5.58
C TRP A 105 23.96 -21.70 -6.81
N ILE A 106 23.56 -20.43 -6.58
CA ILE A 106 23.44 -19.40 -7.62
C ILE A 106 24.61 -18.44 -7.55
N ASP A 107 24.97 -17.85 -8.70
CA ASP A 107 26.12 -16.98 -8.79
C ASP A 107 25.89 -15.63 -8.09
N GLU A 108 26.98 -14.95 -7.74
CA GLU A 108 26.90 -13.66 -7.04
C GLU A 108 26.21 -12.57 -7.88
N LYS A 109 26.28 -12.65 -9.22
CA LYS A 109 25.66 -11.67 -10.12
C LYS A 109 24.15 -11.79 -10.10
N GLU A 110 23.62 -13.00 -10.06
CA GLU A 110 22.20 -13.32 -9.92
C GLU A 110 21.68 -12.91 -8.55
N ILE A 111 22.41 -13.23 -7.47
CA ILE A 111 22.08 -12.77 -6.11
C ILE A 111 21.97 -11.24 -6.10
N LYS A 112 22.95 -10.54 -6.69
CA LYS A 112 22.94 -9.07 -6.79
C LYS A 112 21.74 -8.56 -7.59
N LYS A 113 21.38 -9.21 -8.70
CA LYS A 113 20.20 -8.85 -9.51
C LYS A 113 18.91 -8.98 -8.69
N ILE A 114 18.77 -10.02 -7.89
CA ILE A 114 17.62 -10.21 -6.99
C ILE A 114 17.63 -9.13 -5.90
N ALA A 115 18.76 -8.95 -5.21
CA ALA A 115 18.94 -7.98 -4.14
C ALA A 115 18.67 -6.52 -4.58
N ASN A 116 19.02 -6.14 -5.82
CA ASN A 116 18.74 -4.80 -6.35
C ASN A 116 17.25 -4.44 -6.40
N ARG A 117 16.34 -5.44 -6.34
CA ARG A 117 14.89 -5.22 -6.28
C ARG A 117 14.37 -5.02 -4.86
N TYR A 118 15.23 -5.18 -3.85
CA TYR A 118 14.89 -5.04 -2.45
C TYR A 118 14.36 -3.64 -2.15
N ARG A 119 13.25 -3.62 -1.41
CA ARG A 119 12.71 -2.42 -0.78
C ARG A 119 12.32 -2.77 0.65
N PRO A 120 12.78 -2.01 1.66
CA PRO A 120 12.47 -2.30 3.04
C PRO A 120 10.98 -2.09 3.31
N HIS A 121 10.43 -2.84 4.28
CA HIS A 121 9.05 -2.70 4.72
C HIS A 121 8.68 -1.25 5.06
N SER A 122 9.58 -0.49 5.71
CA SER A 122 9.37 0.93 6.03
C SER A 122 9.10 1.82 4.80
N LYS A 123 9.56 1.41 3.62
CA LYS A 123 9.37 2.16 2.36
C LYS A 123 8.14 1.71 1.58
N ILE A 124 7.83 0.41 1.56
CA ILE A 124 6.72 -0.13 0.76
C ILE A 124 5.43 -0.34 1.55
N GLN A 125 5.54 -0.43 2.88
CA GLN A 125 4.46 -0.76 3.83
C GLN A 125 3.66 -1.98 3.37
N ILE A 126 4.11 -3.15 3.80
CA ILE A 126 3.47 -4.42 3.42
C ILE A 126 2.11 -4.51 4.09
N LEU A 127 1.09 -4.84 3.31
CA LEU A 127 -0.29 -4.95 3.79
C LEU A 127 -0.47 -6.26 4.54
N LYS A 128 -1.22 -6.20 5.64
CA LYS A 128 -1.59 -7.38 6.41
C LYS A 128 -2.51 -8.28 5.56
N PRO A 129 -2.24 -9.59 5.43
CA PRO A 129 -3.13 -10.48 4.73
C PRO A 129 -4.53 -10.52 5.37
N PRO A 130 -5.62 -10.50 4.58
CA PRO A 130 -6.99 -10.58 5.11
C PRO A 130 -7.24 -11.81 5.98
N GLN A 131 -6.52 -12.91 5.73
CA GLN A 131 -6.64 -14.14 6.51
C GLN A 131 -6.16 -13.97 7.96
N LEU A 132 -5.34 -12.95 8.25
CA LEU A 132 -4.87 -12.62 9.59
C LEU A 132 -5.68 -11.48 10.25
N LYS A 133 -6.75 -11.02 9.61
CA LYS A 133 -7.63 -9.99 10.17
C LYS A 133 -8.39 -10.57 11.37
N GLU A 134 -8.44 -9.85 12.48
CA GLU A 134 -9.16 -10.22 13.72
C GLU A 134 -8.68 -11.48 14.46
N ILE A 135 -7.69 -12.23 13.96
CA ILE A 135 -7.15 -13.40 14.65
C ILE A 135 -5.96 -13.01 15.52
N ASN A 136 -6.02 -13.31 16.82
CA ASN A 136 -4.90 -13.12 17.74
C ASN A 136 -3.86 -14.27 17.62
N ASP A 137 -2.67 -14.06 18.16
CA ASP A 137 -1.55 -15.01 18.04
C ASP A 137 -1.84 -16.36 18.73
N GLU A 138 -2.64 -16.34 19.80
CA GLU A 138 -3.01 -17.52 20.57
C GLU A 138 -3.97 -18.43 19.79
N GLU A 139 -4.95 -17.84 19.11
CA GLU A 139 -5.89 -18.53 18.24
C GLU A 139 -5.23 -19.13 17.02
N ILE A 140 -4.24 -18.45 16.43
CA ILE A 140 -3.47 -18.98 15.29
C ILE A 140 -2.74 -20.26 15.70
N ASN A 141 -2.17 -20.26 16.92
CA ASN A 141 -1.46 -21.41 17.45
C ASN A 141 -2.42 -22.56 17.82
N ALA A 142 -3.58 -22.24 18.38
CA ALA A 142 -4.60 -23.21 18.81
C ALA A 142 -5.34 -23.88 17.63
N LYS A 143 -5.60 -23.16 16.53
CA LYS A 143 -6.38 -23.67 15.38
C LYS A 143 -5.67 -24.79 14.60
N ASN A 144 -4.40 -25.07 14.86
CA ASN A 144 -3.59 -26.06 14.12
C ASN A 144 -3.64 -25.90 12.59
N ASP A 145 -3.94 -24.69 12.12
CA ASP A 145 -3.95 -24.35 10.70
C ASP A 145 -2.53 -23.97 10.25
N ASN A 146 -1.87 -24.90 9.57
CA ASN A 146 -0.52 -24.72 9.07
C ASN A 146 -0.42 -23.59 8.03
N LYS A 147 -1.46 -23.38 7.22
CA LYS A 147 -1.50 -22.29 6.24
C LYS A 147 -1.52 -20.94 6.95
N LEU A 148 -2.32 -20.81 8.01
CA LEU A 148 -2.40 -19.59 8.80
C LEU A 148 -1.10 -19.29 9.56
N LYS A 149 -0.48 -20.33 10.15
CA LYS A 149 0.84 -20.24 10.81
C LYS A 149 1.92 -19.79 9.82
N LEU A 150 1.96 -20.39 8.63
CA LEU A 150 2.89 -20.03 7.57
C LEU A 150 2.67 -18.59 7.09
N THR A 151 1.41 -18.21 6.87
CA THR A 151 1.03 -16.84 6.48
C THR A 151 1.51 -15.82 7.51
N LYS A 152 1.25 -16.07 8.80
CA LYS A 152 1.74 -15.22 9.89
C LYS A 152 3.25 -15.16 9.92
N PHE A 153 3.93 -16.30 9.85
CA PHE A 153 5.40 -16.37 9.86
C PHE A 153 5.99 -15.50 8.74
N VAL A 154 5.54 -15.70 7.51
CA VAL A 154 6.05 -14.95 6.34
C VAL A 154 5.79 -13.46 6.48
N TYR A 155 4.58 -13.07 6.88
CA TYR A 155 4.24 -11.66 7.13
C TYR A 155 5.13 -11.04 8.23
N ASP A 156 5.28 -11.72 9.37
CA ASP A 156 6.10 -11.24 10.48
C ASP A 156 7.58 -11.11 10.08
N GLN A 157 8.11 -12.07 9.32
CA GLN A 157 9.46 -11.98 8.77
C GLN A 157 9.59 -10.77 7.85
N LEU A 158 8.65 -10.55 6.94
CA LEU A 158 8.70 -9.40 6.03
C LEU A 158 8.60 -8.05 6.74
N CYS A 159 7.85 -7.96 7.83
CA CYS A 159 7.72 -6.72 8.61
C CYS A 159 8.95 -6.45 9.50
N LYS A 160 9.56 -7.49 10.07
CA LYS A 160 10.64 -7.36 11.08
C LYS A 160 12.05 -7.50 10.50
N PHE A 161 12.21 -8.26 9.41
CA PHE A 161 13.51 -8.52 8.81
C PHE A 161 13.95 -7.35 7.92
N ASN A 162 14.94 -6.60 8.38
CA ASN A 162 15.51 -5.46 7.66
C ASN A 162 16.98 -5.72 7.27
N PRO A 163 17.23 -6.55 6.24
CA PRO A 163 18.58 -6.96 5.86
C PRO A 163 19.42 -5.81 5.28
N VAL A 164 20.68 -5.75 5.67
CA VAL A 164 21.67 -4.80 5.15
C VAL A 164 22.60 -5.46 4.13
N LYS A 165 22.84 -6.77 4.26
CA LYS A 165 23.74 -7.53 3.37
C LYS A 165 22.98 -8.02 2.13
N MET A 166 23.71 -8.12 1.03
CA MET A 166 23.18 -8.52 -0.28
C MET A 166 22.39 -9.84 -0.25
N LYS A 167 22.90 -10.88 0.42
CA LYS A 167 22.20 -12.17 0.55
C LYS A 167 20.89 -12.04 1.34
N GLY A 168 20.90 -11.28 2.44
CA GLY A 168 19.70 -11.04 3.24
C GLY A 168 18.63 -10.31 2.42
N GLN A 169 19.04 -9.30 1.65
CA GLN A 169 18.16 -8.57 0.72
C GLN A 169 17.58 -9.48 -0.36
N ALA A 170 18.39 -10.37 -0.94
CA ALA A 170 17.90 -11.34 -1.92
C ALA A 170 16.87 -12.31 -1.30
N ILE A 171 17.15 -12.84 -0.10
CA ILE A 171 16.22 -13.72 0.63
C ILE A 171 14.89 -13.00 0.90
N TYR A 172 14.96 -11.74 1.35
CA TYR A 172 13.77 -10.93 1.57
C TYR A 172 12.93 -10.77 0.29
N VAL A 173 13.57 -10.48 -0.84
CA VAL A 173 12.86 -10.33 -2.13
C VAL A 173 12.15 -11.62 -2.53
N ILE A 174 12.81 -12.77 -2.38
CA ILE A 174 12.20 -14.07 -2.67
C ILE A 174 10.99 -14.33 -1.76
N LEU A 175 11.13 -14.02 -0.47
CA LEU A 175 10.05 -14.19 0.49
C LEU A 175 8.86 -13.25 0.18
N PHE A 176 9.15 -12.02 -0.27
CA PHE A 176 8.13 -11.05 -0.66
C PHE A 176 7.40 -11.45 -1.95
N GLU A 177 8.12 -12.00 -2.94
CA GLU A 177 7.49 -12.55 -4.15
C GLU A 177 6.56 -13.72 -3.83
N TYR A 178 7.00 -14.62 -2.96
CA TYR A 178 6.16 -15.72 -2.46
C TYR A 178 4.91 -15.19 -1.76
N PHE A 179 5.07 -14.21 -0.86
CA PHE A 179 3.96 -13.57 -0.16
C PHE A 179 2.95 -12.93 -1.11
N LYS A 180 3.43 -12.13 -2.08
CA LYS A 180 2.58 -11.48 -3.06
C LYS A 180 1.79 -12.49 -3.89
N LYS A 181 2.46 -13.53 -4.41
CA LYS A 181 1.82 -14.48 -5.32
C LYS A 181 0.89 -15.46 -4.63
N HIS A 182 1.30 -16.02 -3.49
CA HIS A 182 0.65 -17.19 -2.89
C HIS A 182 -0.14 -16.90 -1.61
N ILE A 183 0.19 -15.83 -0.89
CA ILE A 183 -0.54 -15.43 0.33
C ILE A 183 -1.58 -14.36 0.01
N MET A 184 -1.17 -13.26 -0.63
CA MET A 184 -2.06 -12.18 -1.04
C MET A 184 -2.88 -12.56 -2.27
N GLY A 185 -2.26 -13.26 -3.22
CA GLY A 185 -2.83 -13.62 -4.51
C GLY A 185 -2.46 -12.60 -5.59
N GLU A 186 -2.31 -13.06 -6.84
CA GLU A 186 -1.79 -12.26 -7.96
C GLU A 186 -2.57 -10.97 -8.24
N LEU A 187 -3.88 -10.98 -7.98
CA LEU A 187 -4.78 -9.85 -8.24
C LEU A 187 -4.81 -8.82 -7.10
N ASN A 188 -4.33 -9.18 -5.91
CA ASN A 188 -4.42 -8.32 -4.74
C ASN A 188 -3.11 -7.54 -4.53
N PRO A 189 -3.18 -6.25 -4.15
CA PRO A 189 -1.98 -5.52 -3.80
C PRO A 189 -1.38 -6.09 -2.51
N ALA A 190 -0.05 -6.28 -2.49
CA ALA A 190 0.66 -6.81 -1.32
C ALA A 190 1.27 -5.71 -0.45
N SER A 191 1.26 -4.46 -0.93
CA SER A 191 1.89 -3.31 -0.28
C SER A 191 1.15 -2.02 -0.59
N CYS A 192 1.32 -0.99 0.24
CA CYS A 192 0.81 0.36 -0.04
C CYS A 192 1.35 0.90 -1.37
N ALA A 193 2.60 0.55 -1.71
CA ALA A 193 3.18 0.90 -3.00
C ALA A 193 2.44 0.28 -4.20
N ASP A 194 1.96 -0.97 -4.08
CA ASP A 194 1.12 -1.59 -5.11
C ASP A 194 -0.23 -0.86 -5.23
N VAL A 195 -0.87 -0.49 -4.11
CA VAL A 195 -2.13 0.27 -4.09
C VAL A 195 -1.96 1.62 -4.78
N ILE A 196 -0.90 2.37 -4.46
CA ILE A 196 -0.57 3.63 -5.14
C ILE A 196 -0.43 3.42 -6.65
N SER A 197 0.25 2.35 -7.07
CA SER A 197 0.44 2.04 -8.48
C SER A 197 -0.89 1.77 -9.19
N ILE A 198 -1.77 0.99 -8.58
CA ILE A 198 -3.11 0.67 -9.12
C ILE A 198 -3.94 1.96 -9.24
N LEU A 199 -3.97 2.79 -8.21
CA LEU A 199 -4.74 4.03 -8.21
C LEU A 199 -4.21 5.05 -9.23
N LYS A 200 -2.88 5.14 -9.41
CA LYS A 200 -2.26 5.97 -10.45
C LYS A 200 -2.61 5.49 -11.85
N GLU A 201 -2.51 4.17 -12.08
CA GLU A 201 -2.85 3.56 -13.35
C GLU A 201 -4.33 3.78 -13.70
N SER A 202 -5.22 3.52 -12.74
CA SER A 202 -6.65 3.78 -12.90
C SER A 202 -6.92 5.25 -13.19
N ARG A 203 -6.23 6.19 -12.53
CA ARG A 203 -6.37 7.62 -12.84
C ARG A 203 -5.89 7.96 -14.24
N ARG A 204 -4.79 7.36 -14.70
CA ARG A 204 -4.30 7.56 -16.07
C ARG A 204 -5.33 7.08 -17.09
N GLN A 205 -5.91 5.90 -16.89
CA GLN A 205 -6.96 5.35 -17.77
C GLN A 205 -8.20 6.25 -17.82
N GLU A 206 -8.67 6.75 -16.67
CA GLU A 206 -9.78 7.71 -16.61
C GLU A 206 -9.51 8.99 -17.44
N LEU A 207 -8.26 9.45 -17.46
CA LEU A 207 -7.85 10.61 -18.25
C LEU A 207 -7.75 10.27 -19.74
N GLU A 208 -7.16 9.14 -20.09
CA GLU A 208 -7.02 8.68 -21.48
C GLU A 208 -8.39 8.49 -22.18
N GLU A 209 -9.40 8.04 -21.44
CA GLU A 209 -10.78 7.93 -21.94
C GLU A 209 -11.47 9.29 -22.12
N ASP A 210 -11.11 10.29 -21.31
CA ASP A 210 -11.69 11.64 -21.34
C ASP A 210 -10.75 12.63 -22.06
N THR A 211 -10.83 12.60 -23.40
CA THR A 211 -10.07 13.51 -24.28
C THR A 211 -10.31 15.00 -23.98
N THR A 212 -11.48 15.35 -23.45
CA THR A 212 -11.80 16.74 -23.06
C THR A 212 -11.03 17.12 -21.81
N MET A 213 -10.96 16.21 -20.84
CA MET A 213 -10.20 16.40 -19.61
C MET A 213 -8.69 16.45 -19.86
N LEU A 214 -8.15 15.62 -20.78
CA LEU A 214 -6.74 15.72 -21.18
C LEU A 214 -6.40 17.09 -21.77
N GLN A 215 -7.21 17.58 -22.71
CA GLN A 215 -7.01 18.91 -23.29
C GLN A 215 -7.14 20.02 -22.24
N ALA A 216 -8.08 19.86 -21.30
CA ALA A 216 -8.24 20.80 -20.20
C ALA A 216 -7.03 20.82 -19.24
N LEU A 217 -6.38 19.67 -19.03
CA LEU A 217 -5.16 19.58 -18.22
C LEU A 217 -3.94 20.19 -18.93
N GLU A 218 -3.78 19.96 -20.23
CA GLU A 218 -2.69 20.56 -21.03
C GLU A 218 -2.78 22.09 -21.07
N THR A 219 -4.01 22.61 -21.10
CA THR A 219 -4.29 24.05 -21.10
C THR A 219 -4.57 24.61 -19.71
N TYR A 220 -4.35 23.83 -18.65
CA TYR A 220 -4.65 24.22 -17.28
C TYR A 220 -3.93 25.50 -16.87
N ILE A 221 -4.64 26.35 -16.15
CA ILE A 221 -4.11 27.57 -15.55
C ILE A 221 -4.44 27.56 -14.07
N PRO A 222 -3.48 27.91 -13.19
CA PRO A 222 -3.73 27.96 -11.76
C PRO A 222 -4.93 28.85 -11.47
N LEU A 223 -5.87 28.34 -10.68
CA LEU A 223 -7.13 29.02 -10.39
C LEU A 223 -6.96 29.99 -9.23
N HIS A 224 -7.64 31.14 -9.30
CA HIS A 224 -7.75 32.01 -8.14
C HIS A 224 -8.95 31.60 -7.29
N ALA A 225 -8.73 31.56 -5.98
CA ALA A 225 -9.75 31.25 -5.00
C ALA A 225 -9.76 32.26 -3.85
N ASN A 226 -10.87 32.27 -3.12
CA ASN A 226 -11.06 33.07 -1.94
C ASN A 226 -11.96 32.34 -0.93
N ASN A 227 -12.00 32.81 0.32
CA ASN A 227 -12.81 32.23 1.39
C ASN A 227 -14.26 32.72 1.39
N TYR A 228 -14.63 33.58 0.42
CA TYR A 228 -15.97 34.11 0.25
C TYR A 228 -16.36 34.15 -1.24
N SER A 229 -17.67 34.11 -1.49
CA SER A 229 -18.24 34.13 -2.83
C SER A 229 -17.94 35.45 -3.55
N TYR A 230 -17.80 35.38 -4.88
CA TYR A 230 -17.56 36.56 -5.70
C TYR A 230 -18.85 37.42 -5.79
N THR A 231 -18.75 38.71 -5.49
CA THR A 231 -19.82 39.68 -5.74
C THR A 231 -19.40 40.68 -6.82
N ASP A 232 -20.29 41.02 -7.74
CA ASP A 232 -19.99 41.93 -8.88
C ASP A 232 -19.57 43.35 -8.43
N SER A 233 -19.67 43.69 -7.14
CA SER A 233 -19.18 44.94 -6.55
C SER A 233 -17.72 44.92 -6.10
N ASP A 234 -17.02 43.78 -6.18
CA ASP A 234 -15.67 43.59 -5.62
C ASP A 234 -14.52 43.98 -6.57
N ASP A 235 -14.82 44.63 -7.69
CA ASP A 235 -13.88 44.93 -8.78
C ASP A 235 -12.64 45.79 -8.40
N ASN A 236 -12.48 46.28 -7.16
CA ASN A 236 -11.39 47.23 -6.87
C ASN A 236 -10.86 47.40 -5.44
N LYS A 237 -11.10 46.49 -4.47
CA LYS A 237 -10.48 46.65 -3.13
C LYS A 237 -9.92 45.35 -2.55
N ASN A 238 -8.59 45.29 -2.49
CA ASN A 238 -7.73 44.32 -1.80
C ASN A 238 -7.92 42.86 -2.23
N SER A 239 -7.15 42.46 -3.24
CA SER A 239 -7.04 41.11 -3.76
C SER A 239 -6.42 40.15 -2.72
N ASN A 240 -7.22 39.69 -1.76
CA ASN A 240 -6.88 38.55 -0.90
C ASN A 240 -7.07 37.20 -1.63
N ALA A 241 -7.30 37.23 -2.94
CA ALA A 241 -7.36 36.04 -3.78
C ALA A 241 -6.01 35.31 -3.73
N HIS A 242 -6.08 34.01 -3.50
CA HIS A 242 -4.92 33.15 -3.42
C HIS A 242 -4.95 32.11 -4.55
N ASP A 243 -3.80 31.48 -4.79
CA ASP A 243 -3.73 30.32 -5.66
C ASP A 243 -4.49 29.15 -5.02
N CYS A 244 -5.52 28.65 -5.69
CA CYS A 244 -6.40 27.60 -5.17
C CYS A 244 -5.62 26.32 -4.86
N HIS A 245 -4.71 25.93 -5.76
CA HIS A 245 -3.95 24.70 -5.63
C HIS A 245 -3.00 24.76 -4.44
N GLN A 246 -2.21 25.84 -4.37
CA GLN A 246 -1.28 26.03 -3.27
C GLN A 246 -2.01 26.15 -1.93
N HIS A 247 -3.17 26.80 -1.90
CA HIS A 247 -3.96 26.91 -0.67
C HIS A 247 -4.50 25.56 -0.21
N ILE A 248 -5.00 24.73 -1.13
CA ILE A 248 -5.44 23.36 -0.82
C ILE A 248 -4.25 22.51 -0.35
N VAL A 249 -3.11 22.57 -1.01
CA VAL A 249 -1.88 21.88 -0.56
C VAL A 249 -1.49 22.33 0.85
N ASN A 250 -1.54 23.63 1.16
CA ASN A 250 -1.26 24.15 2.50
C ASN A 250 -2.26 23.60 3.54
N LEU A 251 -3.56 23.64 3.25
CA LEU A 251 -4.59 23.09 4.14
C LEU A 251 -4.43 21.58 4.37
N LEU A 252 -3.93 20.86 3.37
CA LEU A 252 -3.65 19.42 3.45
C LEU A 252 -2.33 19.11 4.18
N THR A 253 -1.43 20.08 4.36
CA THR A 253 -0.09 19.91 4.97
C THR A 253 0.07 20.54 6.34
N GLU A 254 -0.75 21.53 6.70
CA GLU A 254 -0.76 22.16 8.02
C GLU A 254 -1.21 21.17 9.12
N GLU A 255 -0.28 20.35 9.61
CA GLU A 255 -0.50 19.38 10.70
C GLU A 255 0.25 19.71 12.01
N GLU A 256 1.04 20.78 12.10
CA GLU A 256 1.99 20.93 13.24
C GLU A 256 1.63 21.94 14.34
N LYS A 257 0.44 22.56 14.40
CA LYS A 257 0.20 23.63 15.40
C LYS A 257 -0.94 23.49 16.43
N SER A 258 -1.69 22.39 16.47
CA SER A 258 -2.58 22.17 17.63
C SER A 258 -2.78 20.71 17.98
N VAL A 259 -2.19 20.32 19.11
CA VAL A 259 -2.28 19.02 19.81
C VAL A 259 -3.70 18.80 20.41
N VAL A 260 -4.76 19.32 19.79
CA VAL A 260 -6.12 19.24 20.33
C VAL A 260 -7.04 18.58 19.31
N GLN A 261 -7.18 17.26 19.44
CA GLN A 261 -8.16 16.38 18.80
C GLN A 261 -8.11 16.32 17.26
N MET A 262 -8.16 15.11 16.70
CA MET A 262 -8.34 14.88 15.26
C MET A 262 -9.67 15.50 14.81
N GLN A 263 -9.66 16.79 14.47
CA GLN A 263 -10.82 17.46 13.89
C GLN A 263 -10.98 16.98 12.45
N GLN A 264 -12.19 16.55 12.13
CA GLN A 264 -12.53 16.01 10.82
C GLN A 264 -12.49 17.16 9.80
N GLN A 265 -11.55 17.13 8.85
CA GLN A 265 -11.37 18.24 7.91
C GLN A 265 -12.15 17.99 6.60
N VAL A 266 -13.13 18.85 6.35
CA VAL A 266 -13.90 18.86 5.10
C VAL A 266 -13.63 20.18 4.38
N ILE A 267 -13.08 20.12 3.17
CA ILE A 267 -12.85 21.28 2.32
C ILE A 267 -13.97 21.31 1.28
N VAL A 268 -14.70 22.41 1.18
CA VAL A 268 -15.76 22.55 0.18
C VAL A 268 -15.26 23.51 -0.89
N LEU A 269 -15.12 22.99 -2.12
CA LEU A 269 -14.69 23.75 -3.28
C LEU A 269 -15.90 24.12 -4.16
N GLN A 270 -16.29 25.39 -4.09
CA GLN A 270 -17.38 25.95 -4.88
C GLN A 270 -16.89 26.71 -6.10
N GLY A 271 -17.66 26.64 -7.19
CA GLY A 271 -17.41 27.46 -8.38
C GLY A 271 -18.54 27.36 -9.39
N LYS A 272 -18.56 28.26 -10.38
CA LYS A 272 -19.50 28.18 -11.50
C LYS A 272 -19.28 26.92 -12.35
N SER A 273 -20.26 26.54 -13.17
CA SER A 273 -20.08 25.41 -14.10
C SER A 273 -18.90 25.70 -15.04
N GLY A 274 -18.04 24.71 -15.28
CA GLY A 274 -16.85 24.87 -16.13
C GLY A 274 -15.69 25.65 -15.49
N SER A 275 -15.74 26.00 -14.20
CA SER A 275 -14.67 26.76 -13.51
C SER A 275 -13.36 25.98 -13.27
N GLY A 276 -13.27 24.72 -13.70
CA GLY A 276 -12.03 23.96 -13.61
C GLY A 276 -11.72 23.34 -12.24
N LYS A 277 -12.73 23.10 -11.39
CA LYS A 277 -12.60 22.50 -10.03
C LYS A 277 -11.80 21.18 -9.92
N LYS A 278 -11.41 20.58 -11.05
CA LYS A 278 -10.60 19.37 -11.10
C LYS A 278 -9.12 19.76 -10.94
N GLU A 279 -8.55 19.44 -9.79
CA GLU A 279 -7.19 19.81 -9.42
C GLU A 279 -6.20 18.64 -9.54
N THR A 280 -4.93 18.92 -9.88
CA THR A 280 -3.86 17.93 -10.06
C THR A 280 -3.10 17.62 -8.76
N LEU A 281 -3.80 17.13 -7.73
CA LEU A 281 -3.18 16.78 -6.44
C LEU A 281 -2.19 15.59 -6.50
N TRP A 282 -2.25 14.78 -7.56
CA TRP A 282 -1.31 13.67 -7.76
C TRP A 282 0.14 14.12 -7.97
N GLU A 283 0.35 15.27 -8.59
CA GLU A 283 1.70 15.84 -8.79
C GLU A 283 2.31 16.25 -7.45
N SER A 284 1.51 16.87 -6.59
CA SER A 284 1.90 17.25 -5.22
C SER A 284 2.24 16.03 -4.36
N HIS A 285 1.50 14.93 -4.49
CA HIS A 285 1.85 13.67 -3.82
C HIS A 285 3.15 13.06 -4.36
N VAL A 286 3.37 13.05 -5.68
CA VAL A 286 4.63 12.54 -6.27
C VAL A 286 5.84 13.34 -5.83
N ASN A 287 5.69 14.66 -5.71
CA ASN A 287 6.74 15.56 -5.25
C ASN A 287 6.97 15.52 -3.73
N GLY A 288 6.18 14.73 -2.99
CA GLY A 288 6.27 14.60 -1.54
C GLY A 288 5.64 15.75 -0.76
N SER A 289 4.95 16.66 -1.44
CA SER A 289 4.25 17.78 -0.80
C SER A 289 3.02 17.32 0.00
N ILE A 290 2.42 16.18 -0.34
CA ILE A 290 1.31 15.59 0.42
C ILE A 290 1.63 14.12 0.70
N THR A 291 1.46 13.71 1.95
CA THR A 291 1.71 12.33 2.42
C THR A 291 0.53 11.39 2.15
N SER A 292 -0.68 11.92 2.14
CA SER A 292 -1.92 11.19 1.87
C SER A 292 -2.19 10.99 0.37
N ILE A 293 -2.76 9.83 0.01
CA ILE A 293 -3.02 9.47 -1.38
C ILE A 293 -4.30 10.16 -1.89
N PRO A 294 -4.23 10.98 -2.96
CA PRO A 294 -5.42 11.60 -3.53
C PRO A 294 -6.25 10.58 -4.33
N ILE A 295 -7.55 10.51 -4.06
CA ILE A 295 -8.49 9.65 -4.78
C ILE A 295 -9.65 10.49 -5.29
N TYR A 296 -9.82 10.51 -6.60
CA TYR A 296 -10.94 11.16 -7.25
C TYR A 296 -12.13 10.20 -7.37
N ILE A 297 -13.27 10.63 -6.85
CA ILE A 297 -14.53 9.89 -6.80
C ILE A 297 -15.60 10.77 -7.43
N SER A 298 -16.13 10.33 -8.57
CA SER A 298 -17.28 10.99 -9.19
C SER A 298 -18.55 10.54 -8.47
N LEU A 299 -19.13 11.42 -7.66
CA LEU A 299 -20.38 11.15 -6.96
C LEU A 299 -21.52 10.78 -7.93
N PRO A 300 -21.72 11.44 -9.09
CA PRO A 300 -22.75 11.05 -10.05
C PRO A 300 -22.65 9.58 -10.50
N LYS A 301 -21.43 9.04 -10.61
CA LYS A 301 -21.19 7.65 -11.04
C LYS A 301 -21.34 6.64 -9.91
N CYS A 302 -20.90 6.99 -8.70
CA CYS A 302 -20.82 6.05 -7.58
C CYS A 302 -21.99 6.15 -6.59
N TYR A 303 -22.76 7.23 -6.62
CA TYR A 303 -23.81 7.47 -5.63
C TYR A 303 -25.03 6.58 -5.87
N ASN A 304 -25.46 5.90 -4.81
CA ASN A 304 -26.67 5.08 -4.79
C ASN A 304 -27.43 5.32 -3.49
N GLU A 305 -28.69 5.77 -3.62
CA GLU A 305 -29.59 6.12 -2.51
C GLU A 305 -29.81 4.97 -1.51
N LEU A 306 -29.69 3.72 -1.97
CA LEU A 306 -29.89 2.54 -1.11
C LEU A 306 -28.64 2.17 -0.30
N ASN A 307 -27.44 2.62 -0.70
CA ASN A 307 -26.15 2.13 -0.18
C ASN A 307 -25.09 3.26 -0.06
N GLU A 308 -25.48 4.41 0.48
CA GLU A 308 -24.62 5.60 0.55
C GLU A 308 -23.34 5.40 1.36
N LYS A 309 -23.41 4.56 2.41
CA LYS A 309 -22.24 4.17 3.24
C LYS A 309 -21.18 3.39 2.47
N GLN A 310 -21.51 2.86 1.28
CA GLN A 310 -20.61 2.04 0.47
C GLN A 310 -20.00 2.83 -0.70
N VAL A 311 -20.26 4.13 -0.84
CA VAL A 311 -19.81 4.90 -2.02
C VAL A 311 -18.28 4.91 -2.16
N ILE A 312 -17.53 5.07 -1.08
CA ILE A 312 -16.05 5.02 -1.12
C ILE A 312 -15.56 3.62 -1.50
N ILE A 313 -16.18 2.58 -0.93
CA ILE A 313 -15.86 1.18 -1.22
C ILE A 313 -16.12 0.87 -2.70
N GLN A 314 -17.29 1.27 -3.22
CA GLN A 314 -17.65 1.10 -4.63
C GLN A 314 -16.68 1.83 -5.55
N ALA A 315 -16.29 3.06 -5.21
CA ALA A 315 -15.31 3.81 -5.98
C ALA A 315 -13.95 3.10 -6.04
N LEU A 316 -13.46 2.54 -4.93
CA LEU A 316 -12.22 1.76 -4.92
C LEU A 316 -12.34 0.45 -5.71
N GLN A 317 -13.49 -0.21 -5.66
CA GLN A 317 -13.77 -1.42 -6.46
C GLN A 317 -13.77 -1.12 -7.97
N MET A 318 -14.33 0.02 -8.39
CA MET A 318 -14.26 0.47 -9.79
C MET A 318 -12.81 0.72 -10.23
N LYS A 319 -11.92 1.05 -9.30
CA LYS A 319 -10.48 1.20 -9.51
C LYS A 319 -9.70 -0.12 -9.32
N GLN A 320 -10.37 -1.27 -9.39
CA GLN A 320 -9.80 -2.63 -9.33
C GLN A 320 -9.23 -3.05 -7.96
N ILE A 321 -9.61 -2.39 -6.86
CA ILE A 321 -9.23 -2.85 -5.51
C ILE A 321 -10.34 -3.77 -4.97
N SER A 322 -9.96 -5.00 -4.63
CA SER A 322 -10.91 -6.01 -4.14
C SER A 322 -11.49 -5.65 -2.77
N LYS A 323 -12.76 -6.02 -2.55
CA LYS A 323 -13.49 -5.72 -1.30
C LYS A 323 -12.79 -6.26 -0.06
N GLU A 324 -12.19 -7.43 -0.17
CA GLU A 324 -11.47 -8.12 0.91
C GLU A 324 -10.23 -7.33 1.39
N ILE A 325 -9.61 -6.57 0.49
CA ILE A 325 -8.39 -5.80 0.76
C ILE A 325 -8.70 -4.37 1.17
N ILE A 326 -9.88 -3.84 0.82
CA ILE A 326 -10.27 -2.45 1.14
C ILE A 326 -10.17 -2.16 2.64
N ASP A 327 -10.59 -3.09 3.50
CA ASP A 327 -10.49 -2.88 4.95
C ASP A 327 -9.04 -2.77 5.42
N VAL A 328 -8.16 -3.61 4.89
CA VAL A 328 -6.72 -3.54 5.18
C VAL A 328 -6.12 -2.23 4.68
N VAL A 329 -6.51 -1.80 3.48
CA VAL A 329 -6.07 -0.54 2.88
C VAL A 329 -6.51 0.66 3.71
N ARG A 330 -7.77 0.65 4.18
CA ARG A 330 -8.34 1.69 5.04
C ARG A 330 -7.57 1.87 6.35
N GLU A 331 -7.10 0.78 6.96
CA GLU A 331 -6.35 0.80 8.21
C GLU A 331 -4.89 1.29 8.04
N ASN A 332 -4.29 1.09 6.87
CA ASN A 332 -2.85 1.30 6.65
C ASN A 332 -2.51 2.57 5.84
N ILE A 333 -3.50 3.18 5.16
CA ILE A 333 -3.27 4.28 4.23
C ILE A 333 -4.07 5.51 4.64
N SER A 334 -3.42 6.68 4.53
CA SER A 334 -4.08 7.99 4.66
C SER A 334 -4.50 8.50 3.28
N PHE A 335 -5.72 9.02 3.16
CA PHE A 335 -6.29 9.46 1.88
C PHE A 335 -6.61 10.96 1.83
N VAL A 336 -6.65 11.50 0.61
CA VAL A 336 -7.38 12.73 0.30
C VAL A 336 -8.53 12.35 -0.64
N LEU A 337 -9.75 12.29 -0.11
CA LEU A 337 -10.94 11.90 -0.86
C LEU A 337 -11.51 13.12 -1.56
N ILE A 338 -11.46 13.14 -2.89
CA ILE A 338 -11.99 14.21 -3.73
C ILE A 338 -13.33 13.74 -4.29
N LEU A 339 -14.41 14.19 -3.64
CA LEU A 339 -15.79 13.85 -3.94
C LEU A 339 -16.36 14.89 -4.90
N ASP A 340 -16.36 14.57 -6.20
CA ASP A 340 -16.70 15.50 -7.26
C ASP A 340 -18.16 15.42 -7.68
N GLY A 341 -18.79 16.59 -7.86
CA GLY A 341 -20.15 16.71 -8.39
C GLY A 341 -21.24 16.48 -7.35
N PHE A 342 -21.07 16.99 -6.12
CA PHE A 342 -22.09 16.84 -5.08
C PHE A 342 -23.41 17.52 -5.44
N ASP A 343 -23.35 18.62 -6.19
CA ASP A 343 -24.55 19.31 -6.69
C ASP A 343 -25.45 18.42 -7.57
N GLU A 344 -24.87 17.45 -8.28
CA GLU A 344 -25.62 16.55 -9.17
C GLU A 344 -26.40 15.47 -8.42
N ILE A 345 -26.01 15.17 -7.17
CA ILE A 345 -26.68 14.19 -6.32
C ILE A 345 -27.53 14.84 -5.22
N PHE A 346 -27.43 16.15 -5.04
CA PHE A 346 -27.99 16.85 -3.89
C PHE A 346 -29.50 16.67 -3.75
N ASP A 347 -30.25 16.76 -4.85
CA ASP A 347 -31.71 16.58 -4.83
C ASP A 347 -32.13 15.21 -4.30
N LYS A 348 -31.38 14.16 -4.64
CA LYS A 348 -31.62 12.80 -4.17
C LYS A 348 -31.16 12.64 -2.72
N TYR A 349 -29.99 13.17 -2.43
CA TYR A 349 -29.41 13.17 -1.10
C TYR A 349 -30.34 13.83 -0.07
N ASN A 350 -30.89 15.02 -0.38
CA ASN A 350 -31.72 15.80 0.52
C ASN A 350 -33.10 15.17 0.81
N LYS A 351 -33.63 14.34 -0.12
CA LYS A 351 -34.94 13.68 0.04
C LYS A 351 -34.94 12.55 1.06
N ASN A 352 -33.78 11.97 1.39
CA ASN A 352 -33.69 10.79 2.25
C ASN A 352 -33.36 11.21 3.70
N SER A 353 -34.21 10.79 4.63
CA SER A 353 -34.35 11.36 5.98
C SER A 353 -33.60 10.63 7.10
N LYS A 354 -32.83 9.57 6.78
CA LYS A 354 -32.30 8.64 7.79
C LYS A 354 -31.09 9.17 8.58
N GLU A 355 -30.16 9.84 7.90
CA GLU A 355 -28.97 10.46 8.50
C GLU A 355 -28.77 11.83 7.84
N ARG A 356 -28.69 12.90 8.64
CA ARG A 356 -28.71 14.28 8.11
C ARG A 356 -27.35 14.76 7.64
N TYR A 357 -26.27 14.24 8.22
CA TYR A 357 -24.92 14.75 8.05
C TYR A 357 -24.13 13.94 7.04
N PHE A 358 -23.51 14.65 6.11
CA PHE A 358 -22.73 14.09 5.01
C PHE A 358 -21.61 13.16 5.50
N TYR A 359 -20.87 13.60 6.51
CA TYR A 359 -19.73 12.85 7.02
C TYR A 359 -20.12 11.47 7.57
N ASP A 360 -21.19 11.41 8.36
CA ASP A 360 -21.72 10.17 8.94
C ASP A 360 -22.39 9.30 7.85
N ARG A 361 -23.13 9.91 6.93
CA ARG A 361 -23.92 9.21 5.91
C ARG A 361 -23.06 8.49 4.87
N PHE A 362 -21.91 9.05 4.54
CA PHE A 362 -20.90 8.40 3.69
C PHE A 362 -19.91 7.55 4.50
N ASN A 363 -20.09 7.45 5.83
CA ASN A 363 -19.25 6.69 6.76
C ASN A 363 -17.75 7.09 6.67
N LEU A 364 -17.50 8.39 6.53
CA LEU A 364 -16.15 8.94 6.33
C LEU A 364 -15.29 8.84 7.59
N ASN A 365 -15.92 8.67 8.76
CA ASN A 365 -15.26 8.41 10.04
C ASN A 365 -14.47 7.10 10.08
N GLU A 366 -14.80 6.12 9.24
CA GLU A 366 -14.03 4.88 9.14
C GLU A 366 -12.72 5.07 8.36
N TRP A 367 -12.57 6.17 7.63
CA TRP A 367 -11.43 6.43 6.77
C TRP A 367 -10.48 7.43 7.43
N ASN A 368 -9.20 7.10 7.45
CA ASN A 368 -8.15 8.07 7.76
C ASN A 368 -7.96 9.00 6.54
N ALA A 369 -8.85 9.98 6.39
CA ALA A 369 -8.93 10.79 5.19
C ALA A 369 -9.25 12.26 5.45
N LYS A 370 -8.62 13.14 4.66
CA LYS A 370 -9.09 14.51 4.44
C LYS A 370 -10.07 14.50 3.27
N VAL A 371 -11.14 15.27 3.35
CA VAL A 371 -12.24 15.20 2.37
C VAL A 371 -12.34 16.53 1.64
N ILE A 372 -12.33 16.50 0.31
CA ILE A 372 -12.61 17.64 -0.56
C ILE A 372 -13.93 17.35 -1.27
N VAL A 373 -14.92 18.22 -1.11
CA VAL A 373 -16.22 18.11 -1.79
C VAL A 373 -16.32 19.23 -2.80
N THR A 374 -16.57 18.90 -4.06
CA THR A 374 -16.80 19.92 -5.10
C THR A 374 -18.29 20.09 -5.36
N CYS A 375 -18.73 21.34 -5.54
CA CYS A 375 -20.12 21.62 -5.93
C CYS A 375 -20.27 22.95 -6.67
N ARG A 376 -21.36 23.12 -7.40
CA ARG A 376 -21.71 24.39 -8.05
C ARG A 376 -22.20 25.42 -7.03
N SER A 377 -21.68 26.65 -7.13
CA SER A 377 -21.98 27.75 -6.19
C SER A 377 -23.47 28.14 -6.13
N HIS A 378 -24.26 27.81 -7.14
CA HIS A 378 -25.69 28.16 -7.21
C HIS A 378 -26.63 27.04 -6.73
N VAL A 379 -26.11 25.83 -6.49
CA VAL A 379 -26.93 24.67 -6.13
C VAL A 379 -27.00 24.48 -4.62
N LEU A 380 -25.91 24.78 -3.91
CA LEU A 380 -25.87 24.74 -2.45
C LEU A 380 -25.68 26.15 -1.92
N ASN A 381 -26.66 26.64 -1.14
CA ASN A 381 -26.48 27.88 -0.38
C ASN A 381 -25.69 27.60 0.91
N ASP A 382 -25.25 28.67 1.58
CA ASP A 382 -24.46 28.56 2.82
C ASP A 382 -25.22 27.86 3.96
N GLU A 383 -26.55 27.92 3.98
CA GLU A 383 -27.38 27.22 4.97
C GLU A 383 -27.40 25.71 4.70
N ASP A 384 -27.57 25.29 3.45
CA ASP A 384 -27.50 23.88 3.03
C ASP A 384 -26.15 23.29 3.39
N ILE A 385 -25.05 24.02 3.13
CA ILE A 385 -23.69 23.59 3.46
C ILE A 385 -23.52 23.45 4.97
N LYS A 386 -23.98 24.44 5.75
CA LYS A 386 -23.94 24.38 7.22
C LYS A 386 -24.74 23.21 7.76
N HIS A 387 -25.94 22.98 7.23
CA HIS A 387 -26.84 21.94 7.71
C HIS A 387 -26.46 20.52 7.27
N VAL A 388 -25.86 20.37 6.09
CA VAL A 388 -25.55 19.07 5.47
C VAL A 388 -24.09 18.66 5.65
N LEU A 389 -23.15 19.57 5.37
CA LEU A 389 -21.71 19.26 5.32
C LEU A 389 -20.99 19.55 6.65
N ILE A 390 -21.38 20.62 7.35
CA ILE A 390 -20.72 21.06 8.60
C ILE A 390 -21.32 20.34 9.82
N GLY A 391 -22.64 20.18 9.84
CA GLY A 391 -23.36 19.57 10.95
C GLY A 391 -23.34 20.39 12.23
N SER A 392 -24.09 19.98 13.26
CA SER A 392 -24.20 20.72 14.53
C SER A 392 -23.17 20.33 15.59
N LYS A 393 -22.34 19.31 15.32
CA LYS A 393 -21.27 18.88 16.22
C LYS A 393 -19.98 19.60 15.80
N ASN A 394 -19.43 20.43 16.68
CA ASN A 394 -18.16 21.19 16.50
C ASN A 394 -16.89 20.32 16.32
N ILE A 395 -17.00 19.12 15.74
CA ILE A 395 -15.92 18.14 15.56
C ILE A 395 -15.31 18.27 14.16
N THR A 396 -16.07 18.80 13.20
CA THR A 396 -15.69 19.03 11.81
C THR A 396 -15.16 20.45 11.60
N THR A 397 -13.91 20.58 11.19
CA THR A 397 -13.36 21.84 10.66
C THR A 397 -13.64 21.92 9.18
N THR A 398 -14.57 22.80 8.79
CA THR A 398 -14.92 23.01 7.39
C THR A 398 -14.25 24.27 6.85
N SER A 399 -13.51 24.13 5.75
CA SER A 399 -12.92 25.24 5.00
C SER A 399 -13.70 25.45 3.71
N MET A 400 -14.24 26.65 3.52
CA MET A 400 -14.96 27.04 2.32
C MET A 400 -14.00 27.72 1.35
N ILE A 401 -13.90 27.20 0.14
CA ILE A 401 -13.07 27.76 -0.94
C ILE A 401 -13.97 28.05 -2.13
N TYR A 402 -14.02 29.30 -2.56
CA TYR A 402 -14.78 29.75 -3.70
C TYR A 402 -13.83 30.11 -4.84
N LEU A 403 -13.98 29.44 -5.98
CA LEU A 403 -13.29 29.78 -7.21
C LEU A 403 -13.81 31.11 -7.76
N TRP A 404 -12.90 32.04 -7.99
CA TRP A 404 -13.19 33.34 -8.58
C TRP A 404 -13.02 33.32 -10.10
N PRO A 405 -13.62 34.29 -10.81
CA PRO A 405 -13.43 34.43 -12.26
C PRO A 405 -11.96 34.60 -12.64
N PHE A 406 -11.61 34.17 -13.85
CA PHE A 406 -10.26 34.35 -14.37
C PHE A 406 -9.91 35.84 -14.50
N SER A 407 -8.69 36.18 -14.07
CA SER A 407 -8.08 37.47 -14.37
C SER A 407 -7.78 37.59 -15.87
N LYS A 408 -7.56 38.82 -16.35
CA LYS A 408 -7.15 39.07 -17.73
C LYS A 408 -5.86 38.33 -18.09
N ASP A 409 -4.92 38.25 -17.14
CA ASP A 409 -3.65 37.57 -17.34
C ASP A 409 -3.81 36.05 -17.42
N GLN A 410 -4.70 35.47 -16.59
CA GLN A 410 -5.05 34.05 -16.69
C GLN A 410 -5.71 33.74 -18.04
N MET A 411 -6.64 34.59 -18.51
CA MET A 411 -7.27 34.41 -19.82
C MET A 411 -6.25 34.48 -20.97
N ASN A 412 -5.33 35.45 -20.93
CA ASN A 412 -4.27 35.57 -21.93
C ASN A 412 -3.33 34.34 -21.92
N GLY A 413 -2.93 33.89 -20.73
CA GLY A 413 -2.13 32.68 -20.59
C GLY A 413 -2.83 31.44 -21.15
N TYR A 414 -4.17 31.36 -21.04
CA TYR A 414 -4.94 30.21 -21.52
C TYR A 414 -4.91 30.19 -23.05
N ILE A 415 -5.20 31.35 -23.65
CA ILE A 415 -5.19 31.55 -25.09
C ILE A 415 -3.80 31.19 -25.66
N ASP A 416 -2.72 31.66 -25.02
CA ASP A 416 -1.36 31.36 -25.46
C ASP A 416 -1.04 29.85 -25.43
N LYS A 417 -1.42 29.15 -24.35
CA LYS A 417 -1.25 27.70 -24.25
C LYS A 417 -2.07 26.97 -25.32
N PHE A 418 -3.34 27.35 -25.46
CA PHE A 418 -4.26 26.75 -26.43
C PHE A 418 -3.77 26.92 -27.88
N VAL A 419 -3.30 28.12 -28.24
CA VAL A 419 -2.73 28.40 -29.57
C VAL A 419 -1.46 27.58 -29.83
N LYS A 420 -0.57 27.44 -28.83
CA LYS A 420 0.65 26.62 -28.96
C LYS A 420 0.32 25.13 -29.13
N MET A 421 -0.64 24.62 -28.38
CA MET A 421 -1.11 23.23 -28.48
C MET A 421 -1.65 22.92 -29.88
N ASN A 422 -2.43 23.82 -30.47
CA ASN A 422 -2.99 23.65 -31.82
C ASN A 422 -1.97 23.84 -32.96
N LYS A 423 -0.81 24.45 -32.69
CA LYS A 423 0.30 24.55 -33.66
C LYS A 423 1.21 23.31 -33.67
N ASN A 424 1.16 22.51 -32.60
CA ASN A 424 1.97 21.30 -32.44
C ASN A 424 1.18 20.01 -32.77
N LYS A 425 -0.11 20.11 -33.10
CA LYS A 425 -0.90 19.06 -33.76
C LYS A 425 -0.86 19.28 -35.25
#